data_AF-A0A2R6ALZ8-F1
#
_entry.id   AF-A0A2R6ALZ8-F1
#
_cell.length_a   1.000
_cell.length_b   1.000
_cell.length_c   1.000
_cell.angle_alpha   90.00
_cell.angle_beta   90.00
_cell.angle_gamma   90.00
#
_symmetry.space_group_name_H-M   'P 1'
#
loop_
_entity.id
_entity.type
_entity.pdbx_description
1 polymer ?
#
loop_
_entity_poly.entity_id
_entity_poly.type
_entity_poly.pdbx_seq_one_letter_code
_entity_poly.pdbx_strand_id
1 'polypeptide(L)' 'MRKFSDWTLYFVFEGSIYGPFSVQDLDTLYISRGELPNSLVLIRTSIGSFSITKGSGEVALKNATSFNRIIEEVA' A
#
# COMPACT_ATOMS: atom_id res chain seq x y z
N MET A 1 18.83 -3.36 -7.76
CA MET A 1 18.25 -2.50 -8.81
C MET A 1 16.79 -2.90 -8.96
N ARG A 2 15.85 -1.98 -8.75
CA ARG A 2 14.42 -2.24 -9.01
C ARG A 2 14.20 -2.29 -10.51
N LYS A 3 13.53 -3.34 -11.00
CA LYS A 3 13.08 -3.40 -12.39
C LYS A 3 11.91 -2.42 -12.58
N PHE A 4 11.78 -1.83 -13.77
CA PHE A 4 10.67 -0.91 -14.10
C PHE A 4 10.59 0.34 -13.20
N SER A 5 11.75 0.90 -12.85
CA SER A 5 11.83 2.05 -11.92
C SER A 5 11.10 3.30 -12.42
N ASP A 6 10.86 3.43 -13.71
CA ASP A 6 10.13 4.52 -14.34
C ASP A 6 8.61 4.27 -14.44
N TRP A 7 8.14 3.09 -14.01
CA TRP A 7 6.74 2.72 -14.13
C TRP A 7 5.90 3.20 -12.96
N THR A 8 4.60 3.28 -13.23
CA THR A 8 3.55 3.48 -12.24
C THR A 8 3.02 2.13 -11.76
N LEU A 9 2.90 1.99 -10.43
CA LEU A 9 2.33 0.85 -9.74
C LEU A 9 0.90 1.18 -9.29
N TYR A 10 0.02 0.19 -9.44
CA TYR A 10 -1.31 0.18 -8.86
C TYR A 10 -1.52 -1.13 -8.09
N PHE A 11 -2.24 -1.06 -6.99
CA PHE A 11 -2.69 -2.24 -6.25
C PHE A 11 -4.16 -2.50 -6.53
N VAL A 12 -4.53 -3.78 -6.61
CA VAL A 12 -5.93 -4.19 -6.77
C VAL A 12 -6.35 -4.96 -5.54
N PHE A 13 -7.45 -4.54 -4.90
CA PHE A 13 -8.00 -5.20 -3.73
C PHE A 13 -9.53 -5.03 -3.70
N GLU A 14 -10.26 -6.10 -3.39
CA GLU A 14 -11.74 -6.13 -3.43
C GLU A 14 -12.36 -5.50 -4.71
N GLY A 15 -11.74 -5.74 -5.88
CA GLY A 15 -12.20 -5.20 -7.16
C GLY A 15 -11.94 -3.70 -7.37
N SER A 16 -11.31 -3.02 -6.40
CA SER A 16 -10.92 -1.61 -6.48
C SER A 16 -9.43 -1.46 -6.81
N ILE A 17 -9.09 -0.34 -7.46
CA ILE A 17 -7.72 0.00 -7.86
C ILE A 17 -7.21 1.15 -7.00
N TYR A 18 -6.02 0.99 -6.41
CA TYR A 18 -5.39 1.94 -5.50
C TYR A 18 -4.03 2.40 -6.02
N GLY A 19 -3.81 3.72 -5.98
CA GLY A 19 -2.66 4.39 -6.57
C GLY A 19 -3.11 5.69 -7.26
N PRO A 20 -2.32 6.22 -8.21
CA PRO A 20 -1.03 5.72 -8.68
C PRO A 20 0.11 5.86 -7.67
N PHE A 21 1.09 4.97 -7.74
CA PHE A 21 2.37 5.09 -7.02
C PHE A 21 3.55 4.97 -7.97
N SER A 22 4.66 5.68 -7.70
CA SER A 22 5.91 5.42 -8.43
C SER A 22 6.55 4.13 -7.93
N VAL A 23 7.07 3.30 -8.84
CA VAL A 23 7.90 2.13 -8.45
C VAL A 23 9.13 2.56 -7.64
N GLN A 24 9.63 3.78 -7.81
CA GLN A 24 10.75 4.31 -7.01
C GLN A 24 10.35 4.54 -5.56
N ASP A 25 9.10 4.89 -5.32
CA ASP A 25 8.60 5.21 -3.98
C ASP A 25 8.30 3.96 -3.15
N LEU A 26 8.13 2.79 -3.78
CA LEU A 26 7.64 1.59 -3.09
C LEU A 26 8.57 1.11 -1.95
N ASP A 27 9.85 1.50 -1.90
CA ASP A 27 10.73 1.24 -0.74
C ASP A 27 10.35 2.05 0.51
N THR A 28 9.59 3.12 0.32
CA THR A 28 9.17 4.08 1.34
C THR A 28 7.68 4.04 1.61
N LEU A 29 6.92 3.20 0.90
CA LEU A 29 5.49 3.05 1.14
C LEU A 29 5.22 2.02 2.23
N TYR A 30 4.32 2.37 3.13
CA TYR A 30 3.85 1.52 4.21
C TYR A 30 2.34 1.44 4.18
N ILE A 31 1.80 0.33 4.67
CA ILE A 31 0.38 0.20 4.99
C ILE A 31 0.20 0.12 6.50
N SER A 32 -0.94 0.57 6.99
CA SER A 32 -1.32 0.44 8.41
C SER A 32 -2.83 0.33 8.51
N ARG A 33 -3.31 -0.30 9.59
CA ARG A 33 -4.75 -0.32 9.87
C ARG A 33 -5.26 1.05 10.31
N GLY A 34 -6.49 1.35 9.94
CA GLY A 34 -7.21 2.57 10.30
C GLY A 34 -7.06 3.70 9.28
N GLU A 35 -7.72 4.82 9.60
CA GLU A 35 -7.64 6.07 8.84
C GLU A 35 -6.54 6.93 9.44
N LEU A 36 -5.42 7.09 8.72
CA LEU A 36 -4.30 7.93 9.13
C LEU A 36 -4.37 9.29 8.43
N PRO A 37 -4.13 10.40 9.17
CA PRO A 37 -4.26 11.76 8.64
C PRO A 37 -3.26 12.10 7.53
N ASN A 38 -2.13 11.39 7.46
CA ASN A 38 -1.10 11.54 6.43
C ASN A 38 -1.20 10.46 5.33
N SER A 39 -2.34 9.79 5.20
CA SER A 39 -2.53 8.75 4.17
C SER A 39 -2.48 9.34 2.76
N LEU A 40 -1.70 8.70 1.90
CA LEU A 40 -1.72 8.93 0.46
C LEU A 40 -2.97 8.32 -0.17
N VAL A 41 -3.39 7.17 0.34
CA VAL A 41 -4.58 6.45 -0.08
C VAL A 41 -5.24 5.83 1.14
N LEU A 42 -6.56 5.99 1.23
CA LEU A 42 -7.40 5.27 2.17
C LEU A 42 -8.14 4.14 1.46
N ILE A 43 -7.93 2.91 1.93
CA ILE A 43 -8.53 1.68 1.43
C ILE A 43 -9.66 1.33 2.39
N ARG A 44 -10.92 1.44 1.93
CA ARG A 44 -12.09 1.00 2.69
C ARG A 44 -12.50 -0.38 2.19
N THR A 45 -12.56 -1.35 3.09
CA THR A 45 -12.84 -2.75 2.77
C THR A 45 -13.89 -3.30 3.71
N SER A 46 -14.35 -4.52 3.43
CA SER A 46 -15.28 -5.25 4.31
C SER A 46 -14.71 -5.54 5.71
N ILE A 47 -13.39 -5.61 5.84
CA ILE A 47 -12.68 -6.01 7.08
C ILE A 47 -12.07 -4.82 7.85
N GLY A 48 -12.23 -3.61 7.32
CA GLY A 48 -11.78 -2.40 7.98
C GLY A 48 -11.34 -1.32 7.00
N SER A 49 -10.67 -0.30 7.54
CA SER A 49 -10.00 0.71 6.73
C SER A 49 -8.49 0.57 6.89
N PHE A 50 -7.74 0.81 5.83
CA PHE A 50 -6.29 0.75 5.81
C PHE A 50 -5.73 1.98 5.11
N SER A 51 -4.63 2.49 5.61
CA SER A 51 -3.97 3.69 5.08
C SER A 51 -2.64 3.33 4.47
N ILE A 52 -2.42 3.71 3.21
CA ILE A 52 -1.08 3.72 2.61
C ILE A 52 -0.44 5.08 2.89
N THR A 53 0.75 5.08 3.43
CA THR A 53 1.51 6.28 3.84
C THR A 53 2.95 6.20 3.32
N LYS A 54 3.64 7.35 3.29
CA LYS A 54 5.05 7.43 2.87
C LYS A 54 5.94 7.71 4.09
N GLY A 55 7.00 6.92 4.23
CA GLY A 55 8.06 7.10 5.23
C GLY A 55 7.80 6.48 6.61
N SER A 56 6.56 6.11 6.94
CA SER A 56 6.20 5.56 8.25
C SER A 56 4.98 4.66 8.16
N GLY A 57 4.87 3.60 8.97
CA GLY A 57 3.69 2.75 9.08
C GLY A 57 4.03 1.38 9.65
N GLU A 58 3.04 0.49 9.77
CA GLU A 58 3.18 -0.85 10.36
C GLU A 58 3.94 -1.82 9.45
N VAL A 59 3.53 -1.93 8.18
CA VAL A 59 4.12 -2.90 7.23
C VAL A 59 4.61 -2.21 5.96
N ALA A 60 5.87 -2.45 5.59
CA ALA A 60 6.45 -1.90 4.38
C ALA A 60 5.94 -2.65 3.13
N LEU A 61 5.41 -1.91 2.15
CA LEU A 61 4.87 -2.49 0.92
C LEU A 61 5.95 -3.13 0.03
N LYS A 62 7.22 -2.78 0.18
CA LYS A 62 8.32 -3.41 -0.59
C LYS A 62 8.45 -4.92 -0.38
N ASN A 63 7.97 -5.43 0.76
CA ASN A 63 8.01 -6.86 1.09
C ASN A 63 6.78 -7.61 0.55
N ALA A 64 5.86 -6.90 -0.12
CA ALA A 64 4.70 -7.47 -0.78
C ALA A 64 5.09 -8.51 -1.81
N THR A 65 4.80 -9.78 -1.55
CA THR A 65 4.63 -10.77 -2.62
C THR A 65 3.17 -10.84 -3.07
N SER A 66 2.24 -10.45 -2.21
CA SER A 66 0.81 -10.34 -2.46
C SER A 66 0.23 -9.20 -1.63
N PHE A 67 -0.60 -8.34 -2.24
CA PHE A 67 -1.25 -7.25 -1.53
C PHE A 67 -2.25 -7.77 -0.49
N ASN A 68 -2.95 -8.88 -0.78
CA ASN A 68 -3.86 -9.53 0.17
C ASN A 68 -3.13 -9.95 1.45
N ARG A 69 -1.94 -10.54 1.31
CA ARG A 69 -1.15 -11.00 2.45
C ARG A 69 -0.72 -9.85 3.36
N ILE A 70 -0.40 -8.70 2.78
CA ILE A 70 -0.04 -7.51 3.58
C ILE A 70 -1.24 -6.97 4.34
N ILE A 71 -2.42 -6.94 3.71
CA ILE A 71 -3.65 -6.55 4.41
C ILE A 71 -3.92 -7.49 5.59
N GLU A 72 -3.73 -8.80 5.42
CA GLU A 72 -3.84 -9.79 6.52
C GLU A 72 -2.82 -9.55 7.65
N GLU A 73 -1.61 -9.08 7.35
CA GLU A 73 -0.58 -8.79 8.35
C GLU A 73 -0.90 -7.57 9.23
N VAL A 74 -1.76 -6.67 8.77
CA VAL A 74 -2.21 -5.49 9.54
C VAL A 74 -3.68 -5.56 9.97
N ALA A 75 -4.45 -6.58 9.54
CA ALA A 75 -5.85 -6.78 9.91
C ALA A 75 -6.03 -7.41 11.30
#